data_AF-A0A9X2SQY3-F1
#
_entry.id   AF-A0A9X2SQY3-F1
#
_cell.length_a   1.000
_cell.length_b   1.000
_cell.length_c   1.000
_cell.angle_alpha   90.00
_cell.angle_beta   90.00
_cell.angle_gamma   90.00
#
_symmetry.space_group_name_H-M   'P 1'
#
loop_
_entity.id
_entity.type
_entity.pdbx_description
1 polymer ?
#
loop_
_entity_poly.entity_id
_entity_poly.type
_entity_poly.pdbx_seq_one_letter_code
_entity_poly.pdbx_strand_id
1 'polypeptide(L)'
;MPERADAARNRAKILTAAEELFASRGAAEVTMEDIARAAGVGRGTLYRRYPDRASIAVALLDEHEHRLQESLLRGDPPLGPGAPPAERLAAFYVAMVALLERHAHLVLGAEVGHSRFTTGAYGFWRSHVRVLAEAAGAADPDVLADVLLAPLAPELFLHQTSRGVSVERITASLRVLAGLL
;
A
#
# COMPACT_ATOMS: atom_id res chain seq x y z
N MET A 1 -18.00 -3.23 -27.18
CA MET A 1 -16.67 -3.56 -26.59
C MET A 1 -16.85 -4.52 -25.40
N PRO A 2 -17.15 -5.82 -25.62
CA PRO A 2 -17.42 -6.78 -24.52
C PRO A 2 -16.13 -7.31 -23.86
N GLU A 3 -15.09 -7.54 -24.65
CA GLU A 3 -13.84 -8.19 -24.23
C GLU A 3 -13.06 -7.39 -23.17
N ARG A 4 -13.10 -6.06 -23.23
CA ARG A 4 -12.48 -5.18 -22.21
C ARG A 4 -13.20 -5.29 -20.85
N ALA A 5 -14.53 -5.41 -20.86
CA ALA A 5 -15.31 -5.56 -19.64
C ALA A 5 -15.09 -6.95 -19.00
N ASP A 6 -14.91 -7.99 -19.82
CA ASP A 6 -14.59 -9.34 -19.34
C ASP A 6 -13.17 -9.41 -18.76
N ALA A 7 -12.20 -8.78 -19.42
CA ALA A 7 -10.84 -8.67 -18.90
C ALA A 7 -10.77 -7.94 -17.55
N ALA A 8 -11.51 -6.84 -17.38
CA ALA A 8 -11.60 -6.11 -16.12
C ALA A 8 -12.27 -6.94 -15.01
N ARG A 9 -13.37 -7.62 -15.31
CA ARG A 9 -14.05 -8.51 -14.36
C ARG A 9 -13.16 -9.68 -13.92
N ASN A 10 -12.43 -10.29 -14.86
CA ASN A 10 -11.50 -11.36 -14.55
C ASN A 10 -10.32 -10.87 -13.70
N ARG A 11 -9.78 -9.66 -13.98
CA ARG A 11 -8.77 -9.04 -13.12
C ARG A 11 -9.29 -8.90 -11.69
N ALA A 12 -10.48 -8.32 -11.50
CA ALA A 12 -11.06 -8.14 -10.16
C ALA A 12 -11.18 -9.47 -9.41
N LYS A 13 -11.73 -10.51 -10.05
CA LYS A 13 -11.86 -11.85 -9.44
C LYS A 13 -10.50 -12.44 -9.02
N ILE A 14 -9.48 -12.32 -9.88
CA ILE A 14 -8.14 -12.83 -9.60
C ILE A 14 -7.54 -12.13 -8.39
N LEU A 15 -7.60 -10.79 -8.35
CA LEU A 15 -7.03 -10.00 -7.27
C LEU A 15 -7.74 -10.28 -5.94
N THR A 16 -9.08 -10.28 -5.91
CA THR A 16 -9.84 -10.62 -4.69
C THR A 16 -9.51 -12.02 -4.18
N ALA A 17 -9.50 -13.03 -5.06
CA ALA A 17 -9.17 -14.39 -4.65
C ALA A 17 -7.73 -14.52 -4.13
N ALA A 18 -6.78 -13.82 -4.75
CA ALA A 18 -5.39 -13.81 -4.31
C ALA A 18 -5.23 -13.14 -2.94
N GLU A 19 -5.89 -12.00 -2.72
CA GLU A 19 -5.88 -11.28 -1.44
C GLU A 19 -6.40 -12.16 -0.29
N GLU A 20 -7.55 -12.82 -0.48
CA GLU A 20 -8.14 -13.72 0.51
C GLU A 20 -7.25 -14.93 0.81
N LEU A 21 -6.63 -15.51 -0.23
CA LEU A 21 -5.73 -16.65 -0.06
C LEU A 21 -4.43 -16.25 0.65
N PHE A 22 -3.82 -15.12 0.28
CA PHE A 22 -2.62 -14.62 0.92
C PHE A 22 -2.86 -14.29 2.40
N ALA A 23 -3.99 -13.66 2.73
CA ALA A 23 -4.34 -13.35 4.10
C ALA A 23 -4.61 -14.60 4.97
N SER A 24 -5.19 -15.66 4.38
CA SER A 24 -5.60 -16.86 5.13
C SER A 24 -4.49 -17.90 5.30
N ARG A 25 -3.56 -18.03 4.36
CA ARG A 25 -2.53 -19.10 4.36
C ARG A 25 -1.10 -18.57 4.30
N GLY A 26 -0.92 -17.26 4.10
CA GLY A 26 0.37 -16.69 3.76
C GLY A 26 0.76 -16.97 2.30
N ALA A 27 1.39 -16.00 1.65
CA ALA A 27 1.69 -16.13 0.22
C ALA A 27 2.69 -17.22 -0.16
N ALA A 28 3.53 -17.66 0.78
CA ALA A 28 4.46 -18.75 0.52
C ALA A 28 3.72 -20.06 0.18
N GLU A 29 2.56 -20.30 0.81
CA GLU A 29 1.78 -21.53 0.70
C GLU A 29 0.77 -21.54 -0.46
N VAL A 30 0.36 -20.36 -0.95
CA VAL A 30 -0.67 -20.22 -1.99
C VAL A 30 -0.09 -20.48 -3.37
N THR A 31 -0.66 -21.36 -4.20
CA THR A 31 -0.19 -21.58 -5.57
C THR A 31 -0.96 -20.77 -6.62
N MET A 32 -0.42 -20.64 -7.84
CA MET A 32 -1.16 -20.06 -8.97
C MET A 32 -2.43 -20.85 -9.31
N GLU A 33 -2.43 -22.16 -9.08
CA GLU A 33 -3.59 -23.03 -9.30
C GLU A 33 -4.68 -22.78 -8.26
N ASP A 34 -4.31 -22.55 -7.00
CA ASP A 34 -5.25 -22.16 -5.94
C ASP A 34 -5.97 -20.86 -6.30
N ILE A 35 -5.22 -19.86 -6.78
CA ILE A 35 -5.78 -18.56 -7.19
C ILE A 35 -6.70 -18.73 -8.39
N ALA A 36 -6.29 -19.47 -9.43
CA ALA A 36 -7.12 -19.71 -10.61
C ALA A 36 -8.47 -20.38 -10.25
N ARG A 37 -8.40 -21.40 -9.38
CA ARG A 37 -9.56 -22.14 -8.89
C ARG A 37 -10.48 -21.26 -8.05
N ALA A 38 -9.93 -20.50 -7.10
CA ALA A 38 -10.72 -19.60 -6.25
C ALA A 38 -11.36 -18.46 -7.04
N ALA A 39 -10.65 -17.89 -8.03
CA ALA A 39 -11.17 -16.83 -8.89
C ALA A 39 -12.17 -17.32 -9.95
N GLY A 40 -12.28 -18.65 -10.15
CA GLY A 40 -13.11 -19.24 -11.20
C GLY A 40 -12.65 -18.86 -12.61
N VAL A 41 -11.34 -18.75 -12.82
CA VAL A 41 -10.74 -18.41 -14.13
C VAL A 41 -9.87 -19.55 -14.65
N GLY A 42 -9.78 -19.69 -15.97
CA GLY A 42 -8.88 -20.68 -16.58
C GLY A 42 -7.41 -20.36 -16.32
N ARG A 43 -6.58 -21.39 -16.06
CA ARG A 43 -5.13 -21.25 -15.82
C ARG A 43 -4.43 -20.42 -16.92
N GLY A 44 -4.72 -20.69 -18.19
CA GLY A 44 -4.15 -19.93 -19.31
C GLY A 44 -4.52 -18.45 -19.32
N THR A 45 -5.71 -18.09 -18.81
CA THR A 45 -6.12 -16.69 -18.62
C THR A 45 -5.33 -16.02 -17.49
N LEU A 46 -5.13 -16.73 -16.37
CA LEU A 46 -4.32 -16.24 -15.25
C LEU A 46 -2.87 -16.03 -15.69
N TYR A 47 -2.21 -17.09 -16.18
CA TYR A 47 -0.78 -17.06 -16.54
C TYR A 47 -0.44 -16.07 -17.66
N ARG A 48 -1.36 -15.82 -18.61
CA ARG A 48 -1.17 -14.81 -19.65
C ARG A 48 -1.07 -13.40 -19.07
N ARG A 49 -1.75 -13.13 -17.95
CA ARG A 49 -1.78 -11.82 -17.31
C ARG A 49 -0.77 -11.70 -16.18
N TYR A 50 -0.58 -12.78 -15.44
CA TYR A 50 0.24 -12.86 -14.24
C TYR A 50 1.12 -14.11 -14.34
N PRO A 51 2.40 -13.97 -14.76
CA PRO A 51 3.30 -15.11 -14.90
C PRO A 51 3.54 -15.86 -13.58
N ASP A 52 3.51 -15.13 -12.47
CA ASP A 52 3.78 -15.64 -11.13
C ASP A 52 2.99 -14.90 -10.05
N ARG A 53 3.09 -15.39 -8.80
CA ARG A 53 2.40 -14.81 -7.64
C ARG A 53 2.91 -13.41 -7.30
N ALA A 54 4.19 -13.12 -7.57
CA ALA A 54 4.76 -11.81 -7.29
C ALA A 54 4.11 -10.74 -8.19
N SER A 55 3.86 -11.07 -9.46
CA SER A 55 3.14 -10.18 -10.39
C SER A 55 1.69 -9.92 -9.96
N ILE A 56 1.04 -10.86 -9.27
CA ILE A 56 -0.28 -10.67 -8.65
C ILE A 56 -0.17 -9.76 -7.43
N ALA A 57 0.84 -9.97 -6.58
CA ALA A 57 1.09 -9.14 -5.41
C ALA A 57 1.38 -7.68 -5.77
N VAL A 58 2.20 -7.44 -6.80
CA VAL A 58 2.44 -6.08 -7.34
C VAL A 58 1.14 -5.46 -7.82
N ALA A 59 0.33 -6.19 -8.59
CA ALA A 59 -0.96 -5.67 -9.06
C ALA A 59 -1.98 -5.40 -7.94
N LEU A 60 -1.90 -6.14 -6.82
CA LEU A 60 -2.67 -5.89 -5.60
C LEU A 60 -2.16 -4.65 -4.85
N LEU A 61 -0.84 -4.46 -4.77
CA LEU A 61 -0.24 -3.26 -4.21
C LEU A 61 -0.70 -2.02 -4.99
N ASP A 62 -0.52 -2.03 -6.32
CA ASP A 62 -0.92 -0.93 -7.22
C ASP A 62 -2.41 -0.55 -7.01
N GLU A 63 -3.28 -1.55 -6.90
CA GLU A 63 -4.71 -1.35 -6.69
C GLU A 63 -5.00 -0.69 -5.33
N HIS A 64 -4.33 -1.13 -4.26
CA HIS A 64 -4.50 -0.57 -2.93
C HIS A 64 -3.90 0.82 -2.80
N GLU A 65 -2.76 1.08 -3.46
CA GLU A 65 -2.17 2.40 -3.58
C GLU A 65 -3.09 3.36 -4.32
N HIS A 66 -3.68 2.93 -5.44
CA HIS A 66 -4.64 3.74 -6.18
C HIS A 66 -5.86 4.12 -5.32
N ARG A 67 -6.44 3.17 -4.58
CA ARG A 67 -7.56 3.44 -3.66
C ARG A 67 -7.18 4.40 -2.53
N LEU A 68 -5.97 4.26 -1.98
CA LEU A 68 -5.46 5.18 -0.97
C LEU A 68 -5.28 6.59 -1.55
N GLN A 69 -4.69 6.70 -2.73
CA GLN A 69 -4.58 7.97 -3.46
C GLN A 69 -5.95 8.62 -3.68
N GLU A 70 -6.96 7.87 -4.12
CA GLU A 70 -8.33 8.38 -4.25
C GLU A 70 -8.89 8.88 -2.91
N SER A 71 -8.66 8.13 -1.83
CA SER A 71 -9.12 8.50 -0.49
C SER A 71 -8.46 9.79 0.00
N LEU A 72 -7.18 10.02 -0.29
CA LEU A 72 -6.47 11.25 0.09
C LEU A 72 -6.93 12.47 -0.70
N LEU A 73 -7.28 12.28 -1.98
CA LEU A 73 -7.69 13.36 -2.88
C LEU A 73 -9.16 13.72 -2.72
N ARG A 74 -10.03 12.74 -2.50
CA ARG A 74 -11.49 12.88 -2.60
C ARG A 74 -12.29 12.18 -1.50
N GLY A 75 -11.63 11.45 -0.61
CA GLY A 75 -12.31 10.78 0.50
C GLY A 75 -12.76 11.74 1.58
N ASP A 76 -13.37 11.18 2.62
CA ASP A 76 -13.82 11.95 3.79
C ASP A 76 -12.66 12.26 4.74
N PRO A 77 -12.73 13.36 5.51
CA PRO A 77 -11.80 13.62 6.60
C PRO A 77 -11.85 12.49 7.66
N PRO A 78 -10.74 12.20 8.36
CA PRO A 78 -9.49 12.96 8.34
C PRO A 78 -8.51 12.57 7.24
N LEU A 79 -8.71 11.47 6.49
CA LEU A 79 -7.75 11.07 5.46
C LEU A 79 -7.85 11.98 4.22
N GLY A 80 -9.08 12.27 3.79
CA GLY A 80 -9.36 13.20 2.71
C GLY A 80 -9.26 14.67 3.13
N PRO A 81 -9.66 15.60 2.25
CA PRO A 81 -9.66 17.03 2.54
C PRO A 81 -10.59 17.43 3.71
N GLY A 82 -10.30 18.55 4.36
CA GLY A 82 -11.19 19.18 5.35
C GLY A 82 -10.79 18.98 6.83
N ALA A 83 -9.72 18.23 7.11
CA ALA A 83 -9.15 18.11 8.46
C ALA A 83 -7.81 18.87 8.59
N PRO A 84 -7.36 19.22 9.82
CA PRO A 84 -6.06 19.82 10.09
C PRO A 84 -4.89 18.94 9.59
N PRO A 85 -3.75 19.52 9.17
CA PRO A 85 -2.64 18.76 8.58
C PRO A 85 -2.14 17.59 9.44
N ALA A 86 -2.00 17.78 10.75
CA ALA A 86 -1.59 16.74 11.69
C ALA A 86 -2.56 15.55 11.72
N GLU A 87 -3.88 15.81 11.71
CA GLU A 87 -4.91 14.75 11.67
C GLU A 87 -4.88 13.99 10.35
N ARG A 88 -4.66 14.70 9.24
CA ARG A 88 -4.52 14.09 7.92
C ARG A 88 -3.29 13.20 7.83
N LEU A 89 -2.16 13.66 8.35
CA LEU A 89 -0.92 12.87 8.41
C LEU A 89 -1.08 11.64 9.32
N ALA A 90 -1.76 11.79 10.45
CA ALA A 90 -2.08 10.68 11.35
C ALA A 90 -2.96 9.62 10.66
N ALA A 91 -3.98 10.03 9.90
CA ALA A 91 -4.82 9.14 9.11
C ALA A 91 -4.05 8.47 7.97
N PHE A 92 -3.17 9.21 7.30
CA PHE A 92 -2.27 8.69 6.27
C PHE A 92 -1.35 7.60 6.83
N TYR A 93 -0.74 7.80 8.01
CA TYR A 93 0.08 6.78 8.66
C TYR A 93 -0.69 5.49 8.96
N VAL A 94 -1.94 5.59 9.41
CA VAL A 94 -2.79 4.42 9.64
C VAL A 94 -2.98 3.64 8.35
N ALA A 95 -3.33 4.34 7.26
CA ALA A 95 -3.55 3.70 5.97
C ALA A 95 -2.27 3.08 5.39
N MET A 96 -1.13 3.76 5.52
CA MET A 96 0.17 3.26 5.07
C MET A 96 0.63 2.04 5.86
N VAL A 97 0.46 2.04 7.19
CA VAL A 97 0.79 0.86 8.01
C VAL A 97 -0.09 -0.33 7.64
N ALA A 98 -1.39 -0.13 7.39
CA ALA A 98 -2.26 -1.20 6.89
C ALA A 98 -1.82 -1.72 5.51
N LEU A 99 -1.30 -0.85 4.65
CA LEU A 99 -0.73 -1.24 3.36
C LEU A 99 0.53 -2.09 3.54
N LEU A 100 1.45 -1.66 4.42
CA LEU A 100 2.66 -2.40 4.77
C LEU A 100 2.34 -3.77 5.38
N GLU A 101 1.39 -3.84 6.31
CA GLU A 101 0.98 -5.10 6.93
C GLU A 101 0.51 -6.13 5.88
N ARG A 102 -0.33 -5.70 4.94
CA ARG A 102 -0.84 -6.57 3.87
C ARG A 102 0.23 -7.01 2.89
N HIS A 103 1.19 -6.14 2.55
CA HIS A 103 2.02 -6.32 1.36
C HIS A 103 3.52 -6.45 1.60
N ALA A 104 4.07 -6.02 2.74
CA ALA A 104 5.52 -5.98 2.95
C ALA A 104 6.17 -7.35 2.79
N HIS A 105 5.51 -8.42 3.27
CA HIS A 105 6.00 -9.80 3.13
C HIS A 105 5.86 -10.37 1.71
N LEU A 106 5.01 -9.75 0.86
CA LEU A 106 4.77 -10.15 -0.53
C LEU A 106 5.72 -9.47 -1.51
N VAL A 107 6.06 -8.20 -1.24
CA VAL A 107 6.70 -7.29 -2.19
C VAL A 107 8.20 -7.18 -1.94
N LEU A 108 8.71 -7.57 -0.77
CA LEU A 108 10.16 -7.59 -0.49
C LEU A 108 10.98 -8.43 -1.49
N GLY A 109 10.37 -9.41 -2.16
CA GLY A 109 11.03 -10.18 -3.22
C GLY A 109 11.10 -9.48 -4.57
N ALA A 110 10.31 -8.41 -4.78
CA ALA A 110 10.14 -7.70 -6.05
C ALA A 110 10.77 -6.29 -6.05
N GLU A 111 10.83 -5.61 -4.91
CA GLU A 111 11.37 -4.25 -4.81
C GLU A 111 12.52 -4.17 -3.81
N VAL A 112 13.75 -4.13 -4.33
CA VAL A 112 14.97 -3.94 -3.52
C VAL A 112 15.59 -2.58 -3.85
N GLY A 113 15.89 -1.78 -2.82
CA GLY A 113 16.78 -0.62 -2.93
C GLY A 113 16.17 0.62 -3.61
N HIS A 114 16.89 1.19 -4.59
CA HIS A 114 16.59 2.51 -5.18
C HIS A 114 15.28 2.55 -6.01
N SER A 115 14.75 1.37 -6.40
CA SER A 115 13.52 1.25 -7.18
C SER A 115 12.32 1.90 -6.48
N ARG A 116 12.27 1.86 -5.13
CA ARG A 116 11.18 2.42 -4.31
C ARG A 116 11.04 3.95 -4.40
N PHE A 117 12.11 4.65 -4.77
CA PHE A 117 12.12 6.10 -4.93
C PHE A 117 11.76 6.54 -6.36
N THR A 118 11.66 5.57 -7.27
CA THR A 118 11.39 5.78 -8.69
C THR A 118 10.00 5.29 -9.11
N THR A 119 9.24 4.67 -8.20
CA THR A 119 7.84 4.33 -8.45
C THR A 119 6.95 5.58 -8.40
N GLY A 120 5.90 5.60 -9.23
CA GLY A 120 4.93 6.71 -9.26
C GLY A 120 4.24 6.94 -7.91
N ALA A 121 4.06 5.88 -7.11
CA ALA A 121 3.43 5.94 -5.80
C ALA A 121 4.24 6.77 -4.78
N TYR A 122 5.56 6.57 -4.69
CA TYR A 122 6.41 7.36 -3.77
C TYR A 122 6.37 8.86 -4.07
N GLY A 123 6.43 9.24 -5.35
CA GLY A 123 6.31 10.63 -5.77
C GLY A 123 4.98 11.26 -5.34
N PHE A 124 3.88 10.50 -5.41
CA PHE A 124 2.57 10.93 -4.93
C PHE A 124 2.53 11.06 -3.40
N TRP A 125 3.03 10.07 -2.64
CA TRP A 125 3.10 10.11 -1.17
C TRP A 125 3.92 11.31 -0.69
N ARG A 126 5.10 11.53 -1.27
CA ARG A 126 5.95 12.69 -0.96
C ARG A 126 5.24 14.00 -1.22
N SER A 127 4.57 14.12 -2.37
CA SER A 127 3.81 15.32 -2.70
C SER A 127 2.68 15.59 -1.71
N HIS A 128 1.95 14.56 -1.30
CA HIS A 128 0.90 14.67 -0.29
C HIS A 128 1.44 15.17 1.05
N VAL A 129 2.48 14.52 1.59
CA VAL A 129 3.08 14.89 2.88
C VAL A 129 3.71 16.29 2.84
N ARG A 130 4.36 16.67 1.72
CA ARG A 130 4.90 18.02 1.51
C ARG A 130 3.79 19.08 1.60
N VAL A 131 2.64 18.84 0.98
CA VAL A 131 1.48 19.76 1.06
C VAL A 131 0.95 19.88 2.49
N LEU A 132 0.92 18.79 3.26
CA LEU A 132 0.53 18.85 4.67
C LEU A 132 1.53 19.63 5.51
N ALA A 133 2.83 19.42 5.30
CA ALA A 133 3.89 20.15 5.99
C ALA A 133 3.87 21.65 5.67
N GLU A 134 3.64 22.01 4.41
CA GLU A 134 3.46 23.39 3.98
C GLU A 134 2.24 24.03 4.66
N ALA A 135 1.11 23.32 4.68
CA ALA A 135 -0.11 23.79 5.34
C ALA A 135 0.03 23.94 6.87
N ALA A 136 0.95 23.20 7.50
CA ALA A 136 1.28 23.33 8.91
C ALA A 136 2.29 24.47 9.20
N GLY A 137 2.83 25.12 8.16
CA GLY A 137 3.79 26.21 8.31
C GLY A 137 5.24 25.75 8.53
N ALA A 138 5.59 24.54 8.09
CA ALA A 138 6.96 24.05 8.17
C ALA A 138 7.94 24.96 7.41
N ALA A 139 9.11 25.22 8.01
CA ALA A 139 10.13 26.09 7.41
C ALA A 139 10.78 25.48 6.16
N ASP A 140 10.90 24.14 6.09
CA ASP A 140 11.38 23.40 4.93
C ASP A 140 10.47 22.17 4.69
N PRO A 141 9.33 22.36 3.99
CA PRO A 141 8.39 21.28 3.72
C PRO A 141 8.96 20.15 2.85
N ASP A 142 9.95 20.46 2.00
CA ASP A 142 10.54 19.51 1.07
C ASP A 142 11.40 18.47 1.78
N VAL A 143 12.29 18.92 2.67
CA VAL A 143 13.10 18.01 3.49
C VAL A 143 12.23 17.31 4.53
N LEU A 144 11.28 18.03 5.14
CA LEU A 144 10.42 17.45 6.16
C LEU A 144 9.54 16.33 5.60
N ALA A 145 9.08 16.41 4.35
CA ALA A 145 8.31 15.34 3.73
C ALA A 145 9.06 14.00 3.69
N ASP A 146 10.34 14.00 3.33
CA ASP A 146 11.16 12.80 3.30
C ASP A 146 11.41 12.25 4.72
N VAL A 147 11.61 13.13 5.71
CA VAL A 147 11.74 12.74 7.13
C VAL A 147 10.46 12.10 7.67
N LEU A 148 9.30 12.66 7.34
CA LEU A 148 7.99 12.15 7.76
C LEU A 148 7.62 10.82 7.07
N LEU A 149 8.15 10.57 5.88
CA LEU A 149 7.97 9.29 5.18
C LEU A 149 8.97 8.21 5.62
N ALA A 150 10.16 8.57 6.11
CA ALA A 150 11.20 7.62 6.49
C ALA A 150 10.74 6.49 7.45
N PRO A 151 9.88 6.74 8.46
CA PRO A 151 9.37 5.69 9.34
C PRO A 151 8.52 4.61 8.64
N LEU A 152 8.03 4.87 7.42
CA LEU A 152 7.22 3.93 6.63
C LEU A 152 8.07 3.00 5.74
N ALA A 153 9.38 2.95 5.93
CA ALA A 153 10.23 2.00 5.22
C ALA A 153 9.80 0.55 5.50
N PRO A 154 9.53 -0.29 4.48
CA PRO A 154 9.11 -1.67 4.67
C PRO A 154 10.09 -2.50 5.50
N GLU A 155 11.41 -2.27 5.33
CA GLU A 155 12.45 -2.97 6.08
C GLU A 155 12.39 -2.63 7.57
N LEU A 156 12.12 -1.37 7.90
CA LEU A 156 11.94 -0.93 9.28
C LEU A 156 10.66 -1.50 9.88
N PHE A 157 9.56 -1.52 9.12
CA PHE A 157 8.31 -2.14 9.56
C PHE A 157 8.51 -3.63 9.87
N LEU A 158 9.14 -4.38 8.97
CA LEU A 158 9.40 -5.81 9.16
C LEU A 158 10.43 -6.09 10.27
N HIS A 159 11.43 -5.22 10.43
CA HIS A 159 12.34 -5.32 11.56
C HIS A 159 11.62 -5.12 12.91
N GLN A 160 10.67 -4.18 12.99
CA GLN A 160 9.88 -3.95 14.19
C GLN A 160 8.95 -5.14 14.49
N THR A 161 8.22 -5.64 13.50
CA THR A 161 7.28 -6.76 13.68
C THR A 161 7.99 -8.08 13.99
N SER A 162 9.14 -8.35 13.38
CA SER A 162 9.97 -9.53 13.71
C SER A 162 10.51 -9.52 15.15
N ARG A 163 10.60 -8.33 15.77
CA ARG A 163 10.94 -8.16 17.20
C ARG A 163 9.73 -8.19 18.13
N GLY A 164 8.53 -8.47 17.60
CA GLY A 164 7.29 -8.53 18.36
C GLY A 164 6.67 -7.17 18.68
N VAL A 165 7.08 -6.09 18.00
CA VAL A 165 6.35 -4.82 18.09
C VAL A 165 5.04 -4.96 17.30
N SER A 166 3.91 -4.75 17.96
CA SER A 166 2.60 -4.87 17.32
C SER A 166 2.33 -3.70 16.36
N VAL A 167 1.48 -3.95 15.37
CA VAL A 167 1.07 -2.95 14.36
C VAL A 167 0.40 -1.76 15.04
N GLU A 168 -0.43 -2.00 16.06
CA GLU A 168 -1.11 -0.96 16.83
C GLU A 168 -0.11 -0.02 17.51
N ARG A 169 0.99 -0.58 18.04
CA ARG A 169 2.03 0.21 18.71
C ARG A 169 2.84 1.05 17.71
N ILE A 170 3.11 0.51 16.52
CA ILE A 170 3.76 1.25 15.43
C ILE A 170 2.86 2.42 15.01
N THR A 171 1.58 2.14 14.72
CA THR A 171 0.60 3.15 14.32
C THR A 171 0.42 4.22 15.39
N ALA A 172 0.34 3.86 16.67
CA ALA A 172 0.22 4.82 17.77
C ALA A 172 1.42 5.77 17.84
N SER A 173 2.65 5.25 17.67
CA SER A 173 3.88 6.06 17.65
C SER A 173 3.90 7.04 16.48
N LEU A 174 3.44 6.61 15.30
CA LEU A 174 3.35 7.48 14.12
C LEU A 174 2.28 8.58 14.27
N ARG A 175 1.17 8.30 14.94
CA ARG A 175 0.17 9.34 15.27
C ARG A 175 0.74 10.41 16.22
N VAL A 176 1.59 10.00 17.16
CA VAL A 176 2.32 10.97 18.02
C VAL A 176 3.25 11.83 17.18
N LEU A 177 4.02 11.23 16.26
CA LEU A 177 4.87 11.98 15.32
C LEU A 177 4.07 12.97 14.48
N ALA A 178 2.90 12.57 13.98
CA ALA A 178 2.01 13.45 13.21
C ALA A 178 1.52 14.65 14.03
N GLY A 179 1.33 14.50 15.34
CA GLY A 179 0.96 15.60 16.24
C GLY A 179 2.09 16.59 16.54
N LEU A 180 3.32 16.31 16.10
CA LEU A 180 4.46 17.24 16.17
C LEU A 180 4.58 18.11 14.90
N LEU A 181 3.72 17.87 13.90
CA LEU A 181 3.60 18.68 12.69
C LEU A 181 2.87 19.99 12.99
#